data_AF-A0A1J3DWC9-F1
#
_entry.id   AF-A0A1J3DWC9-F1
#
_cell.length_a   1.000
_cell.length_b   1.000
_cell.length_c   1.000
_cell.angle_alpha   90.00
_cell.angle_beta   90.00
_cell.angle_gamma   90.00
#
_symmetry.space_group_name_H-M   'P 1'
#
loop_
_entity.id
_entity.type
_entity.pdbx_description
1 polymer ?
#
loop_
_entity_poly.entity_id
_entity_poly.type
_entity_poly.pdbx_seq_one_letter_code
_entity_poly.pdbx_strand_id
1 'polypeptide(L)'
;RLAYRSRIAHLVKSGMIDNAVQVFDEMRHSSYRVFSSDYNRFIGVLVKESRFELAEALYRDMTPMGFSLIPFTYSRFISGLCKVKKFDLIDALLRDMETLGYIPDIWAFNIYLDLLCRERNVGLAVQT
;
A
#
# COMPACT_ATOMS: atom_id res chain seq x y z
N ARG A 1 -11.91 -4.74 19.34
CA ARG A 1 -10.74 -5.02 18.46
C ARG A 1 -10.75 -6.41 17.79
N LEU A 2 -10.72 -7.54 18.53
CA LEU A 2 -10.65 -8.88 17.91
C LEU A 2 -11.88 -9.22 17.04
N ALA A 3 -13.07 -8.83 17.48
CA ALA A 3 -14.30 -8.97 16.70
C ALA A 3 -14.22 -8.25 15.35
N TYR A 4 -13.74 -6.99 15.32
CA TYR A 4 -13.49 -6.25 14.08
C TYR A 4 -12.51 -6.99 13.16
N ARG A 5 -11.36 -7.45 13.70
CA ARG A 5 -10.37 -8.21 12.91
C ARG A 5 -10.96 -9.48 12.30
N SER A 6 -11.82 -10.17 13.03
CA SER A 6 -12.51 -11.39 12.56
C SER A 6 -13.51 -11.05 11.45
N ARG A 7 -14.36 -10.04 11.66
CA ARG A 7 -15.36 -9.58 10.67
C ARG A 7 -14.69 -9.10 9.38
N ILE A 8 -13.64 -8.28 9.49
CA ILE A 8 -12.84 -7.85 8.33
C ILE A 8 -12.22 -9.06 7.62
N ALA A 9 -11.62 -10.00 8.36
CA ALA A 9 -11.02 -11.18 7.75
C ALA A 9 -12.05 -12.03 7.00
N HIS A 10 -13.26 -12.18 7.53
CA HIS A 10 -14.35 -12.88 6.86
C HIS A 10 -14.80 -12.15 5.58
N LEU A 11 -15.07 -10.85 5.66
CA LEU A 11 -15.50 -10.03 4.51
C LEU A 11 -14.46 -10.05 3.38
N VAL A 12 -13.17 -9.93 3.72
CA VAL A 12 -12.08 -10.03 2.75
C VAL A 12 -12.03 -11.42 2.09
N LYS A 13 -12.21 -12.49 2.86
CA LYS A 13 -12.25 -13.86 2.30
C LYS A 13 -13.46 -14.08 1.38
N SER A 14 -14.57 -13.40 1.66
CA SER A 14 -15.78 -13.44 0.83
C SER A 14 -15.76 -12.45 -0.34
N GLY A 15 -14.66 -11.72 -0.57
CA GLY A 15 -14.54 -10.74 -1.66
C GLY A 15 -15.34 -9.45 -1.45
N MET A 16 -15.96 -9.26 -0.28
CA MET A 16 -16.76 -8.09 0.06
C MET A 16 -15.87 -6.95 0.56
N ILE A 17 -15.00 -6.45 -0.32
CA ILE A 17 -13.94 -5.50 0.05
C ILE A 17 -14.51 -4.16 0.53
N ASP A 18 -15.56 -3.65 -0.09
CA ASP A 18 -16.14 -2.35 0.31
C ASP A 18 -16.78 -2.42 1.70
N ASN A 19 -17.44 -3.53 2.04
CA ASN A 19 -17.89 -3.77 3.41
C ASN A 19 -16.71 -3.90 4.38
N ALA A 20 -15.61 -4.55 3.97
CA ALA A 20 -14.42 -4.64 4.80
C ALA A 20 -13.81 -3.25 5.07
N VAL A 21 -13.86 -2.34 4.09
CA VAL A 21 -13.43 -0.94 4.24
C VAL A 21 -14.30 -0.22 5.26
N GLN A 22 -15.63 -0.33 5.15
CA GLN A 22 -16.55 0.25 6.13
C GLN A 22 -16.26 -0.25 7.56
N VAL A 23 -16.04 -1.55 7.72
CA VAL A 23 -15.75 -2.13 9.05
C VAL A 23 -14.38 -1.71 9.58
N PHE A 24 -13.37 -1.53 8.72
CA PHE A 24 -12.09 -0.98 9.13
C PHE A 24 -12.22 0.48 9.56
N ASP A 25 -13.03 1.27 8.85
CA ASP A 25 -13.34 2.64 9.22
C ASP A 25 -14.06 2.75 10.56
N GLU A 26 -15.09 1.91 10.79
CA GLU A 26 -15.74 1.75 12.09
C GLU A 26 -14.72 1.42 13.20
N MET A 27 -13.76 0.53 12.92
CA MET A 27 -12.72 0.17 13.87
C MET A 27 -11.82 1.36 14.23
N ARG A 28 -11.46 2.21 13.27
CA ARG A 28 -10.63 3.41 13.48
C ARG A 28 -11.31 4.48 14.32
N HIS A 29 -12.62 4.63 14.18
CA HIS A 29 -13.42 5.62 14.91
C HIS A 29 -14.02 5.08 16.22
N SER A 30 -13.79 3.81 16.53
CA SER A 30 -14.23 3.20 17.78
C SER A 30 -13.36 3.63 18.97
N SER A 31 -13.83 3.36 20.19
CA SER A 31 -13.03 3.53 21.41
C SER A 31 -11.85 2.55 21.51
N TYR A 32 -11.72 1.60 20.57
CA TYR A 32 -10.62 0.64 20.57
C TYR A 32 -9.41 1.18 19.82
N ARG A 33 -8.24 1.04 20.45
CA ARG A 33 -6.96 1.38 19.82
C ARG A 33 -6.69 0.52 18.57
N VAL A 34 -6.38 1.19 17.47
CA VAL A 34 -5.85 0.60 16.23
C VAL A 34 -4.32 0.67 16.26
N PHE A 35 -3.65 -0.35 15.73
CA PHE A 35 -2.19 -0.47 15.76
C PHE A 35 -1.61 -0.48 14.34
N SER A 36 -0.31 -0.24 14.22
CA SER A 36 0.43 -0.36 12.94
C SER A 36 0.15 -1.69 12.22
N SER A 37 0.02 -2.80 12.96
CA SER A 37 -0.28 -4.12 12.37
C SER A 37 -1.67 -4.21 11.73
N ASP A 38 -2.65 -3.44 12.20
CA ASP A 38 -3.99 -3.38 11.62
C ASP A 38 -3.96 -2.64 10.28
N TYR A 39 -3.27 -1.49 10.22
CA TYR A 39 -3.04 -0.74 8.99
C TYR A 39 -2.26 -1.56 7.96
N ASN A 40 -1.12 -2.14 8.34
CA ASN A 40 -0.31 -2.97 7.46
C ASN A 40 -1.12 -4.09 6.82
N ARG A 41 -1.92 -4.80 7.62
CA ARG A 41 -2.76 -5.88 7.14
C ARG A 41 -3.80 -5.38 6.15
N PHE A 42 -4.48 -4.29 6.47
CA PHE A 42 -5.59 -3.80 5.65
C PHE A 42 -5.12 -3.10 4.38
N ILE A 43 -4.05 -2.31 4.44
CA ILE A 43 -3.36 -1.75 3.26
C ILE A 43 -2.89 -2.89 2.35
N GLY A 44 -2.32 -3.97 2.90
CA GLY A 44 -1.93 -5.14 2.11
C GLY A 44 -3.10 -5.80 1.36
N VAL A 45 -4.31 -5.78 1.94
CA VAL A 45 -5.54 -6.22 1.25
C VAL A 45 -5.89 -5.25 0.13
N LEU A 46 -5.94 -3.94 0.41
CA LEU A 46 -6.30 -2.93 -0.60
C LEU A 46 -5.36 -2.95 -1.80
N VAL A 47 -4.05 -3.06 -1.56
CA VAL A 47 -3.04 -3.21 -2.62
C VAL A 47 -3.27 -4.47 -3.45
N LYS A 48 -3.60 -5.60 -2.81
CA LYS A 48 -3.90 -6.85 -3.52
C LYS A 48 -5.12 -6.71 -4.42
N GLU A 49 -6.14 -5.97 -3.96
CA GLU A 49 -7.39 -5.73 -4.68
C GLU A 49 -7.32 -4.49 -5.60
N SER A 50 -6.11 -3.97 -5.84
CA SER A 50 -5.84 -2.80 -6.70
C SER A 50 -6.61 -1.53 -6.30
N ARG A 51 -6.98 -1.39 -5.02
CA ARG A 51 -7.61 -0.21 -4.42
C ARG A 51 -6.53 0.79 -3.96
N PHE A 52 -5.71 1.27 -4.88
CA PHE A 52 -4.49 2.03 -4.56
C PHE A 52 -4.76 3.37 -3.89
N GLU A 53 -5.81 4.08 -4.28
CA GLU A 53 -6.19 5.37 -3.72
C GLU A 53 -6.57 5.24 -2.23
N LEU A 54 -7.31 4.18 -1.87
CA LEU A 54 -7.65 3.89 -0.49
C LEU A 54 -6.43 3.43 0.30
N ALA A 55 -5.56 2.62 -0.31
CA ALA A 55 -4.31 2.19 0.32
C ALA A 55 -3.40 3.40 0.64
N GLU A 56 -3.33 4.38 -0.27
CA GLU A 56 -2.59 5.62 -0.09
C GLU A 56 -3.18 6.48 1.03
N ALA A 57 -4.51 6.63 1.06
CA ALA A 57 -5.19 7.38 2.12
C ALA A 57 -4.89 6.77 3.50
N LEU A 58 -5.00 5.44 3.66
CA LEU A 58 -4.68 4.78 4.92
C LEU A 58 -3.19 4.86 5.29
N TYR A 59 -2.31 4.85 4.30
CA TYR A 59 -0.88 5.07 4.53
C TYR A 59 -0.60 6.49 5.04
N ARG A 60 -1.20 7.51 4.43
CA ARG A 60 -1.09 8.91 4.89
C ARG A 60 -1.72 9.14 6.25
N ASP A 61 -2.77 8.40 6.59
CA ASP A 61 -3.41 8.47 7.92
C ASP A 61 -2.52 7.87 9.02
N MET A 62 -1.79 6.79 8.73
CA MET A 62 -1.00 6.09 9.75
C MET A 62 0.36 6.74 10.04
N THR A 63 0.96 7.47 9.09
CA THR A 63 2.31 8.03 9.27
C THR A 63 2.40 9.08 10.38
N PRO A 64 1.45 10.03 10.57
CA PRO A 64 1.49 10.99 11.68
C PRO A 64 1.30 10.32 13.05
N MET A 65 0.77 9.09 13.09
CA MET A 65 0.63 8.30 14.31
C MET A 65 1.96 7.62 14.72
N GLY A 66 3.05 7.84 13.98
CA GLY A 66 4.33 7.18 14.18
C GLY A 66 4.33 5.71 13.75
N PHE A 67 3.36 5.30 12.92
CA PHE A 67 3.32 3.96 12.36
C PHE A 67 4.00 3.91 10.99
N SER A 68 4.74 2.83 10.75
CA SER A 68 5.33 2.51 9.45
C SER A 68 4.72 1.27 8.83
N LEU A 69 4.86 1.12 7.52
CA LEU A 69 4.63 -0.16 6.87
C LEU A 69 5.79 -1.12 7.17
N ILE A 70 5.55 -2.42 7.05
CA ILE A 70 6.61 -3.43 7.07
C ILE A 70 7.20 -3.56 5.65
N PRO A 71 8.48 -3.99 5.50
CA PRO A 71 9.13 -4.11 4.20
C PRO A 71 8.31 -4.88 3.16
N PHE A 72 7.68 -5.98 3.57
CA PHE A 72 6.80 -6.77 2.70
C PHE A 72 5.62 -5.97 2.13
N THR A 73 4.98 -5.13 2.95
CA THR A 73 3.85 -4.32 2.50
C THR A 73 4.30 -3.21 1.56
N TYR A 74 5.43 -2.54 1.85
CA TYR A 74 6.02 -1.56 0.93
C TYR A 74 6.29 -2.16 -0.44
N SER A 75 7.03 -3.29 -0.50
CA SER A 75 7.40 -3.93 -1.78
C SER A 75 6.17 -4.27 -2.62
N ARG A 76 5.11 -4.80 -2.00
CA ARG A 76 3.84 -5.08 -2.68
C ARG A 76 3.17 -3.81 -3.18
N PHE A 77 3.18 -2.76 -2.38
CA PHE A 77 2.55 -1.49 -2.74
C PHE A 77 3.27 -0.86 -3.93
N ILE A 78 4.60 -0.75 -3.86
CA ILE A 78 5.46 -0.28 -4.96
C ILE A 78 5.21 -1.11 -6.23
N SER A 79 5.26 -2.44 -6.14
CA SER A 79 5.02 -3.33 -7.28
C SER A 79 3.65 -3.12 -7.93
N GLY A 80 2.61 -2.88 -7.12
CA GLY A 80 1.27 -2.59 -7.61
C GLY A 80 1.20 -1.24 -8.32
N LEU A 81 1.80 -0.20 -7.72
CA LEU A 81 1.83 1.15 -8.25
C LEU A 81 2.63 1.26 -9.56
N CYS A 82 3.68 0.46 -9.73
CA CYS A 82 4.41 0.39 -11.01
C CYS A 82 3.49 0.02 -12.19
N LYS A 83 2.50 -0.85 -11.97
CA LYS A 83 1.55 -1.25 -13.02
C LYS A 83 0.62 -0.11 -13.44
N VAL A 84 0.34 0.82 -12.54
CA VAL A 84 -0.51 1.99 -12.77
C VAL A 84 0.29 3.29 -12.92
N LYS A 85 1.62 3.19 -12.99
CA LYS A 85 2.55 4.31 -13.22
C LYS A 85 2.39 5.48 -12.25
N LYS A 86 2.09 5.20 -10.98
CA LYS A 86 1.95 6.22 -9.92
C LYS A 86 3.30 6.59 -9.33
N PHE A 87 4.17 7.22 -10.14
CA PHE A 87 5.56 7.52 -9.80
C PHE A 87 5.73 8.29 -8.49
N ASP A 88 4.95 9.35 -8.27
CA ASP A 88 5.07 10.19 -7.07
C ASP A 88 4.93 9.38 -5.77
N LEU A 89 3.96 8.46 -5.74
CA LEU A 89 3.75 7.60 -4.56
C LEU A 89 4.81 6.51 -4.45
N ILE A 90 5.30 5.97 -5.57
CA ILE A 90 6.43 5.01 -5.55
C ILE A 90 7.66 5.66 -4.93
N ASP A 91 8.01 6.87 -5.35
CA ASP A 91 9.17 7.59 -4.84
C ASP A 91 9.01 7.96 -3.36
N ALA A 92 7.81 8.36 -2.93
CA ALA A 92 7.52 8.61 -1.52
C ALA A 92 7.72 7.35 -0.66
N LEU A 93 7.20 6.20 -1.11
CA LEU A 93 7.34 4.93 -0.40
C LEU A 93 8.80 4.45 -0.35
N LEU A 94 9.56 4.61 -1.43
CA LEU A 94 10.99 4.27 -1.48
C LEU A 94 11.82 5.12 -0.51
N ARG A 95 11.57 6.43 -0.46
CA ARG A 95 12.24 7.33 0.49
C ARG A 95 11.90 6.98 1.94
N ASP A 96 10.65 6.65 2.22
CA ASP A 96 10.22 6.24 3.56
C ASP A 96 10.84 4.89 3.98
N MET A 97 11.04 3.96 3.04
CA MET A 97 11.82 2.75 3.33
C MET A 97 13.27 3.08 3.67
N GLU A 98 13.91 3.94 2.89
CA GLU A 98 15.31 4.34 3.09
C GLU A 98 15.51 5.00 4.47
N THR A 99 14.61 5.91 4.87
CA THR A 99 14.69 6.59 6.18
C THR A 99 14.54 5.63 7.35
N LEU A 100 13.79 4.54 7.17
CA LEU A 100 13.62 3.46 8.14
C LEU A 100 14.75 2.40 8.09
N GLY A 101 15.71 2.53 7.18
CA GLY A 101 16.79 1.55 6.97
C GLY A 101 16.30 0.26 6.32
N TYR A 102 15.17 0.30 5.61
CA TYR A 102 14.61 -0.83 4.87
C TYR A 102 15.06 -0.79 3.41
N ILE A 103 15.14 -1.97 2.81
CA ILE A 103 15.46 -2.14 1.39
C ILE A 103 14.26 -2.82 0.73
N PRO A 104 13.76 -2.30 -0.41
CA PRO A 104 12.76 -3.01 -1.21
C PRO A 104 13.23 -4.41 -1.56
N ASP A 105 12.31 -5.37 -1.66
CA ASP A 105 12.71 -6.67 -2.18
C ASP A 105 13.16 -6.55 -3.65
N ILE A 106 14.03 -7.48 -4.07
CA ILE A 106 14.64 -7.48 -5.40
C ILE A 106 13.57 -7.45 -6.50
N TRP A 107 12.41 -8.07 -6.26
CA TRP A 107 11.32 -8.11 -7.22
C TRP A 107 10.69 -6.72 -7.41
N ALA A 108 10.34 -6.03 -6.34
CA ALA A 108 9.79 -4.68 -6.39
C ALA A 108 10.75 -3.69 -7.06
N PHE A 109 12.04 -3.80 -6.73
CA PHE A 109 13.07 -2.95 -7.32
C PHE A 109 13.24 -3.21 -8.83
N ASN A 110 13.30 -4.48 -9.25
CA ASN A 110 13.40 -4.84 -10.67
C ASN A 110 12.18 -4.37 -11.47
N ILE A 111 10.97 -4.50 -10.91
CA ILE A 111 9.73 -4.00 -11.53
C ILE A 111 9.80 -2.48 -11.72
N TYR A 112 10.30 -1.74 -10.73
CA TYR A 112 10.43 -0.29 -10.84
C TYR A 112 11.46 0.12 -11.89
N LEU A 113 12.63 -0.51 -11.92
CA LEU A 113 13.66 -0.24 -12.94
C LEU A 113 13.18 -0.53 -14.37
N ASP A 114 12.49 -1.65 -14.59
CA ASP A 114 11.90 -1.99 -15.90
C ASP A 114 10.90 -0.93 -16.35
N LEU A 115 10.05 -0.44 -15.43
CA LEU A 115 9.13 0.67 -15.72
C LEU A 115 9.87 1.94 -16.16
N LEU A 116 10.91 2.36 -15.43
CA LEU A 116 11.68 3.56 -15.76
C LEU A 116 12.36 3.45 -17.13
N CYS A 117 12.93 2.29 -17.45
CA CYS A 117 13.54 2.03 -18.76
C CYS A 117 12.52 2.14 -19.89
N ARG A 118 11.31 1.60 -19.71
CA ARG A 118 10.24 1.66 -20.71
C ARG A 118 9.74 3.08 -20.95
N GLU A 119 9.49 3.86 -19.90
CA GLU A 119 9.01 5.23 -20.06
C GLU A 119 10.06 6.14 -20.71
N ARG A 120 11.35 5.93 -20.42
CA ARG A 120 12.43 6.65 -21.09
C ARG A 120 12.46 6.34 -22.60
N ASN A 121 12.26 5.09 -22.98
CA ASN A 121 12.20 4.69 -24.38
C ASN A 121 10.98 5.28 -25.10
N VAL A 122 9.81 5.31 -24.44
CA VAL A 122 8.60 5.96 -24.98
C VAL A 122 8.81 7.46 -25.14
N GLY A 123 9.40 8.13 -24.15
CA GLY A 123 9.71 9.56 -24.24
C GLY A 123 10.63 9.91 -25.42
N LEU A 124 11.61 9.06 -25.72
CA LEU A 124 12.47 9.22 -26.90
C LEU A 124 11.72 9.02 -28.22
N ALA A 125 10.79 8.06 -28.28
CA ALA A 125 10.02 7.76 -29.50
C ALA A 125 8.96 8.82 -29.86
N VAL A 126 8.47 9.59 -28.89
CA VAL A 126 7.46 10.65 -29.12
C VAL A 126 8.12 11.97 -29.59
N GLN A 127 9.44 12.09 -29.51
CA GLN A 127 10.20 13.28 -29.92
C GLN A 127 10.82 13.19 -31.33
N THR A 128 10.55 12.12 -32.09
CA THR A 128 10.99 11.91 -33.48
C THR A 128 9.81 11.93 -34.44
#